data_AF-A0A0D0RNC3-F1
#
_entry.id   AF-A0A0D0RNC3-F1
#
_cell.length_a   1.000
_cell.length_b   1.000
_cell.length_c   1.000
_cell.angle_alpha   90.00
_cell.angle_beta   90.00
_cell.angle_gamma   90.00
#
_symmetry.space_group_name_H-M   'P 1'
#
loop_
_entity.id
_entity.type
_entity.pdbx_description
1 polymer ?
#
loop_
_entity_poly.entity_id
_entity_poly.type
_entity_poly.pdbx_seq_one_letter_code
_entity_poly.pdbx_strand_id
1 'polypeptide(L)'
;MNKKPYYSIGEFSEKTGTTIRTLHYYDEIGLLKPEKHPSSGHRLYTDQDVLTLQKIVSLKFLGYSLEEICKMINEPSFDLSLKETLQIQRKAFEEKKEHIERVLKAIDRTITLLEEEGEVDSTILMSLIHNIQTEKEQRQWLEQHTSKEVVDELFNKPEEEMIALDKEFIHLSKEVKRLAGKPVHDPEVQELVEKYMKVALEFVSEEAAKAFSGLDETEIEELKNKFPSPHTKEEDEWFQQAIEYYMIKNGMHEPNVD
;
A
#
# COMPACT_ATOMS: atom_id res chain seq x y z
N MET A 1 2.02 -39.51 34.99
CA MET A 1 0.73 -39.27 34.31
C MET A 1 0.80 -39.94 32.95
N ASN A 2 -0.03 -40.96 32.68
CA ASN A 2 -0.10 -41.60 31.37
C ASN A 2 -0.66 -40.58 30.36
N LYS A 3 0.15 -40.10 29.42
CA LYS A 3 -0.38 -39.37 28.26
C LYS A 3 -1.26 -40.36 27.48
N LYS A 4 -2.57 -40.07 27.40
CA LYS A 4 -3.43 -40.73 26.40
C LYS A 4 -2.77 -40.50 25.03
N PRO A 5 -2.50 -41.55 24.23
CA PRO A 5 -1.86 -41.38 22.92
C PRO A 5 -2.81 -40.72 21.89
N TYR A 6 -4.11 -40.66 22.20
CA TYR A 6 -5.14 -40.14 21.31
C TYR A 6 -6.18 -39.28 22.06
N TYR A 7 -6.72 -38.29 21.35
CA TYR A 7 -7.84 -37.44 21.74
C TYR A 7 -9.07 -37.82 20.90
N SER A 8 -10.23 -37.92 21.55
CA SER A 8 -11.51 -37.91 20.84
C SER A 8 -11.75 -36.56 20.15
N ILE A 9 -12.70 -36.48 19.21
CA ILE A 9 -13.02 -35.22 18.53
C ILE A 9 -13.46 -34.10 19.49
N GLY A 10 -14.15 -34.45 20.58
CA GLY A 10 -14.55 -33.50 21.62
C GLY A 10 -13.34 -32.97 22.40
N GLU A 11 -12.50 -33.87 22.91
CA GLU A 11 -11.26 -33.51 23.60
C GLU A 11 -10.33 -32.68 22.70
N PHE A 12 -10.24 -33.01 21.41
CA PHE A 12 -9.43 -32.28 20.44
C PHE A 12 -10.02 -30.90 20.12
N SER A 13 -11.35 -30.79 20.00
CA SER A 13 -12.05 -29.52 19.80
C SER A 13 -11.82 -28.56 20.96
N GLU A 14 -11.97 -29.04 22.20
CA GLU A 14 -11.70 -28.25 23.40
C GLU A 14 -10.23 -27.81 23.48
N LYS A 15 -9.31 -28.73 23.15
CA LYS A 15 -7.86 -28.45 23.20
C LYS A 15 -7.41 -27.41 22.18
N THR A 16 -8.02 -27.39 21.00
CA THR A 16 -7.56 -26.58 19.85
C THR A 16 -8.42 -25.36 19.58
N GLY A 17 -9.58 -25.24 20.24
CA GLY A 17 -10.57 -24.20 19.96
C GLY A 17 -11.25 -24.33 18.59
N THR A 18 -10.97 -25.40 17.84
CA THR A 18 -11.58 -25.65 16.53
C THR A 18 -12.90 -26.37 16.72
N THR A 19 -13.97 -25.85 16.13
CA THR A 19 -15.30 -26.45 16.28
C THR A 19 -15.33 -27.88 15.72
N ILE A 20 -16.12 -28.76 16.34
CA ILE A 20 -16.36 -30.13 15.85
C ILE A 20 -16.78 -30.13 14.37
N ARG A 21 -17.64 -29.18 13.95
CA ARG A 21 -18.06 -29.03 12.55
C ARG A 21 -16.88 -28.77 11.62
N THR A 22 -15.96 -27.89 12.01
CA THR A 22 -14.74 -27.60 11.23
C THR A 22 -13.83 -28.82 11.14
N LEU A 23 -13.67 -29.56 12.24
CA LEU A 23 -12.86 -30.79 12.26
C LEU A 23 -13.43 -31.89 11.34
N HIS A 24 -14.76 -32.05 11.32
CA HIS A 24 -15.42 -32.95 10.37
C HIS A 24 -15.16 -32.51 8.93
N TYR A 25 -15.33 -31.23 8.64
CA TYR A 25 -15.10 -30.69 7.30
C TYR A 25 -13.64 -30.88 6.86
N TYR A 26 -12.66 -30.65 7.74
CA TYR A 26 -11.24 -30.86 7.43
C TYR A 26 -10.90 -32.32 7.15
N ASP A 27 -11.53 -33.28 7.83
CA ASP A 27 -11.40 -34.70 7.49
C ASP A 27 -12.03 -35.03 6.13
N GLU A 28 -13.23 -34.50 5.86
CA GLU A 28 -13.97 -34.72 4.59
C GLU A 28 -13.19 -34.25 3.36
N ILE A 29 -12.60 -33.05 3.41
CA ILE A 29 -11.77 -32.52 2.32
C ILE A 29 -10.34 -33.06 2.33
N GLY A 30 -10.02 -33.91 3.33
CA GLY A 30 -8.73 -34.55 3.46
C GLY A 30 -7.57 -33.65 3.91
N LEU A 31 -7.89 -32.53 4.53
CA LEU A 31 -6.95 -31.54 5.02
C LEU A 31 -6.36 -31.93 6.40
N LEU A 32 -7.16 -32.52 7.28
CA LEU A 32 -6.73 -33.09 8.56
C LEU A 32 -7.35 -34.47 8.73
N LYS A 33 -6.58 -35.52 8.47
CA LYS A 33 -7.06 -36.91 8.44
C LYS A 33 -6.60 -37.68 9.69
N PRO A 34 -7.37 -37.67 10.79
CA PRO A 34 -7.06 -38.48 11.95
C PRO A 34 -7.26 -39.98 11.65
N GLU A 35 -6.64 -40.83 12.47
CA GLU A 35 -6.95 -42.26 12.45
C GLU A 35 -8.40 -42.51 12.91
N LYS A 36 -8.98 -43.64 12.49
CA LYS A 36 -10.33 -44.06 12.91
C LYS A 36 -10.22 -45.34 13.73
N HIS A 37 -10.90 -45.36 14.88
CA HIS A 37 -10.94 -46.53 15.75
C HIS A 37 -11.54 -47.73 14.99
N PRO A 38 -10.85 -48.88 14.91
CA PRO A 38 -11.25 -49.98 14.02
C PRO A 38 -12.65 -50.54 14.28
N SER A 39 -13.10 -50.55 15.54
CA SER A 39 -14.40 -51.14 15.91
C SER A 39 -15.58 -50.15 15.99
N SER A 40 -15.31 -48.88 16.28
CA SER A 40 -16.37 -47.88 16.53
C SER A 40 -16.42 -46.79 15.45
N GLY A 41 -15.40 -46.69 14.60
CA GLY A 41 -15.31 -45.68 13.55
C GLY A 41 -15.06 -44.25 14.07
N HIS A 42 -14.90 -44.07 15.38
CA HIS A 42 -14.61 -42.75 15.97
C HIS A 42 -13.23 -42.24 15.56
N ARG A 43 -13.13 -40.93 15.32
CA ARG A 43 -11.86 -40.25 14.99
C ARG A 43 -10.96 -40.17 16.22
N LEU A 44 -9.68 -40.47 16.03
CA LEU A 44 -8.63 -40.48 17.03
C LEU A 44 -7.53 -39.51 16.59
N TYR A 45 -7.43 -38.36 17.28
CA TYR A 45 -6.42 -37.34 17.00
C TYR A 45 -5.20 -37.53 17.89
N THR A 46 -4.03 -37.17 17.41
CA THR A 46 -2.74 -37.27 18.10
C THR A 46 -2.14 -35.90 18.39
N ASP A 47 -1.04 -35.85 19.13
CA ASP A 47 -0.23 -34.63 19.27
C ASP A 47 0.32 -34.16 17.89
N GLN A 48 0.52 -35.07 16.92
CA GLN A 48 0.93 -34.70 15.56
C GLN A 48 -0.19 -33.98 14.79
N ASP A 49 -1.44 -34.39 14.99
CA ASP A 49 -2.60 -33.72 14.38
C ASP A 49 -2.77 -32.29 14.92
N VAL A 50 -2.36 -32.02 16.16
CA VAL A 50 -2.29 -30.65 16.69
C VAL A 50 -1.30 -29.80 15.88
N LEU A 51 -0.13 -30.36 15.54
CA LEU A 51 0.87 -29.65 14.75
C LEU A 51 0.38 -29.40 13.32
N THR A 52 -0.28 -30.39 12.70
CA THR A 52 -0.89 -30.24 11.37
C THR A 52 -2.00 -29.18 11.39
N LEU A 53 -2.87 -29.20 12.40
CA LEU A 53 -3.91 -28.18 12.57
C LEU A 53 -3.32 -26.78 12.73
N GLN A 54 -2.24 -26.63 13.49
CA GLN A 54 -1.53 -25.35 13.60
C GLN A 54 -1.02 -24.88 12.23
N LYS A 55 -0.39 -25.75 11.43
CA LYS A 55 0.01 -25.41 10.05
C LYS A 55 -1.18 -24.97 9.19
N ILE A 56 -2.33 -25.63 9.30
CA ILE A 56 -3.55 -25.26 8.56
C ILE A 56 -4.04 -23.87 8.97
N VAL A 57 -4.18 -23.61 10.27
CA VAL A 57 -4.63 -22.31 10.79
C VAL A 57 -3.68 -21.20 10.35
N SER A 58 -2.37 -21.47 10.44
CA SER A 58 -1.31 -20.59 9.98
C SER A 58 -1.41 -20.23 8.50
N LEU A 59 -1.57 -21.22 7.62
CA LEU A 59 -1.70 -20.97 6.18
C LEU A 59 -3.04 -20.31 5.84
N LYS A 60 -4.13 -20.66 6.53
CA LYS A 60 -5.41 -19.95 6.40
C LYS A 60 -5.29 -18.48 6.74
N PHE A 61 -4.51 -18.17 7.77
CA PHE A 61 -4.27 -16.79 8.18
C PHE A 61 -3.45 -15.99 7.14
N LEU A 62 -2.54 -16.66 6.44
CA LEU A 62 -1.77 -16.08 5.33
C LEU A 62 -2.63 -15.82 4.07
N GLY A 63 -3.91 -16.18 4.08
CA GLY A 63 -4.85 -15.93 2.98
C GLY A 63 -4.99 -17.09 2.00
N TYR A 64 -4.27 -18.21 2.21
CA TYR A 64 -4.44 -19.39 1.37
C TYR A 64 -5.85 -19.99 1.54
N SER A 65 -6.44 -20.38 0.42
CA SER A 65 -7.66 -21.17 0.36
C SER A 65 -7.43 -22.57 0.97
N LEU A 66 -8.50 -23.25 1.39
CA LEU A 66 -8.34 -24.60 1.97
C LEU A 66 -7.82 -25.60 0.93
N GLU A 67 -8.13 -25.37 -0.34
CA GLU A 67 -7.68 -26.13 -1.49
C GLU A 67 -6.16 -26.00 -1.70
N GLU A 68 -5.62 -24.77 -1.61
CA GLU A 68 -4.17 -24.54 -1.68
C GLU A 68 -3.43 -25.18 -0.51
N ILE A 69 -3.98 -25.05 0.70
CA ILE A 69 -3.40 -25.64 1.91
C ILE A 69 -3.38 -27.17 1.82
N CYS A 70 -4.47 -27.77 1.31
CA CYS A 70 -4.56 -29.21 1.13
C CYS A 70 -3.49 -29.71 0.14
N LYS A 71 -3.22 -28.98 -0.94
CA LYS A 71 -2.12 -29.31 -1.88
C LYS A 71 -0.76 -29.22 -1.19
N MET A 72 -0.50 -28.12 -0.50
CA MET A 72 0.78 -27.88 0.19
C MET A 72 1.07 -28.94 1.26
N ILE A 73 0.10 -29.26 2.12
CA ILE A 73 0.32 -30.21 3.23
C ILE A 73 0.47 -31.66 2.73
N ASN A 74 -0.11 -32.00 1.58
CA ASN A 74 0.00 -33.34 0.99
C ASN A 74 1.21 -33.48 0.05
N GLU A 75 1.96 -32.40 -0.23
CA GLU A 75 3.18 -32.47 -1.02
C GLU A 75 4.36 -33.02 -0.18
N PRO A 76 5.03 -34.11 -0.63
CA PRO A 76 6.16 -34.69 0.10
C PRO A 76 7.35 -33.75 0.28
N SER A 77 7.46 -32.73 -0.56
CA SER A 77 8.49 -31.68 -0.52
C SER A 77 8.18 -30.55 0.46
N PHE A 78 6.97 -30.48 1.00
CA PHE A 78 6.57 -29.44 1.94
C PHE A 78 6.99 -29.78 3.38
N ASP A 79 8.31 -29.89 3.58
CA ASP A 79 8.92 -30.08 4.90
C ASP A 79 9.33 -28.75 5.52
N LEU A 80 8.37 -27.81 5.60
CA LEU A 80 8.57 -26.63 6.45
C LEU A 80 8.32 -27.03 7.91
N SER A 81 9.32 -26.79 8.75
CA SER A 81 9.18 -26.95 10.19
C SER A 81 8.11 -25.99 10.72
N LEU A 82 7.51 -26.33 11.87
CA LEU A 82 6.58 -25.43 12.55
C LEU A 82 7.22 -24.06 12.81
N LYS A 83 8.52 -24.03 13.14
CA LYS A 83 9.28 -22.80 13.38
C LYS A 83 9.34 -21.92 12.13
N GLU A 84 9.68 -22.47 10.98
CA GLU A 84 9.75 -21.71 9.71
C GLU A 84 8.36 -21.18 9.31
N THR A 85 7.32 -22.00 9.47
CA THR A 85 5.94 -21.59 9.22
C THR A 85 5.54 -20.42 10.12
N LEU A 86 5.92 -20.44 11.41
CA LEU A 86 5.68 -19.35 12.36
C LEU A 86 6.50 -18.08 12.04
N GLN A 87 7.73 -18.22 11.52
CA GLN A 87 8.55 -17.08 11.09
C GLN A 87 7.95 -16.38 9.87
N ILE A 88 7.49 -17.15 8.88
CA ILE A 88 6.79 -16.63 7.69
C ILE A 88 5.52 -15.90 8.12
N GLN A 89 4.72 -16.49 9.03
CA GLN A 89 3.55 -15.81 9.60
C GLN A 89 3.91 -14.51 10.30
N ARG A 90 4.91 -14.51 11.17
CA ARG A 90 5.31 -13.31 11.90
C ARG A 90 5.66 -12.19 10.93
N LYS A 91 6.45 -12.49 9.89
CA LYS A 91 6.79 -11.53 8.84
C LYS A 91 5.55 -11.00 8.13
N ALA A 92 4.61 -11.86 7.75
CA ALA A 92 3.36 -11.44 7.12
C ALA A 92 2.48 -10.58 8.04
N PHE A 93 2.48 -10.84 9.35
CA PHE A 93 1.80 -9.99 10.34
C PHE A 93 2.49 -8.63 10.53
N GLU A 94 3.82 -8.61 10.52
CA GLU A 94 4.61 -7.37 10.56
C GLU A 94 4.29 -6.51 9.32
N GLU A 95 4.27 -7.10 8.12
CA GLU A 95 3.88 -6.42 6.88
C GLU A 95 2.42 -5.90 6.91
N LYS A 96 1.48 -6.71 7.43
CA LYS A 96 0.08 -6.28 7.62
C LYS A 96 -0.05 -5.14 8.64
N LYS A 97 0.72 -5.21 9.73
CA LYS A 97 0.74 -4.16 10.76
C LYS A 97 1.23 -2.85 10.15
N GLU A 98 2.34 -2.87 9.43
CA GLU A 98 2.87 -1.70 8.73
C GLU A 98 1.85 -1.13 7.73
N HIS A 99 1.14 -1.99 6.99
CA HIS A 99 0.09 -1.55 6.08
C HIS A 99 -1.08 -0.86 6.81
N ILE A 100 -1.56 -1.45 7.91
CA ILE A 100 -2.65 -0.87 8.72
C ILE A 100 -2.21 0.47 9.31
N GLU A 101 -0.98 0.57 9.82
CA GLU A 101 -0.43 1.82 10.35
C GLU A 101 -0.36 2.91 9.26
N ARG A 102 0.03 2.57 8.03
CA ARG A 102 -0.02 3.50 6.88
C ARG A 102 -1.44 3.96 6.56
N VAL A 103 -2.40 3.04 6.54
CA VAL A 103 -3.80 3.38 6.26
C VAL A 103 -4.38 4.28 7.36
N LEU A 104 -4.08 4.01 8.62
CA LEU A 104 -4.49 4.87 9.74
C LEU A 104 -3.89 6.27 9.61
N LYS A 105 -2.58 6.38 9.33
CA LYS A 105 -1.92 7.66 9.08
C LYS A 105 -2.59 8.44 7.95
N ALA A 106 -2.93 7.77 6.84
CA ALA A 106 -3.65 8.39 5.73
C ALA A 106 -5.03 8.92 6.15
N ILE A 107 -5.77 8.15 6.95
CA ILE A 107 -7.09 8.55 7.46
C ILE A 107 -6.95 9.77 8.39
N ASP A 108 -6.06 9.72 9.39
CA ASP A 108 -5.90 10.78 10.38
C ASP A 108 -5.45 12.11 9.74
N ARG A 109 -4.49 12.02 8.80
CA ARG A 109 -4.04 13.17 8.01
C ARG A 109 -5.15 13.74 7.15
N THR A 110 -5.95 12.89 6.50
CA THR A 110 -7.10 13.31 5.70
C THR A 110 -8.19 13.97 6.56
N ILE A 111 -8.50 13.43 7.75
CA ILE A 111 -9.46 14.03 8.69
C ILE A 111 -9.00 15.44 9.08
N THR A 112 -7.72 15.57 9.45
CA THR A 112 -7.12 16.87 9.82
C THR A 112 -7.28 17.89 8.68
N LEU A 113 -7.03 17.47 7.45
CA LEU A 113 -7.16 18.33 6.27
C LEU A 113 -8.62 18.72 5.98
N LEU A 114 -9.57 17.79 6.11
CA LEU A 114 -11.00 18.08 5.92
C LEU A 114 -11.56 19.03 6.99
N GLU A 115 -11.08 18.94 8.24
CA GLU A 115 -11.48 19.86 9.31
C GLU A 115 -11.04 21.30 9.03
N GLU A 116 -9.90 21.50 8.36
CA GLU A 116 -9.35 22.81 8.04
C GLU A 116 -9.82 23.37 6.68
N GLU A 117 -9.87 22.54 5.64
CA GLU A 117 -10.13 22.94 4.25
C GLU A 117 -11.62 22.95 3.87
N GLY A 118 -12.49 22.43 4.74
CA GLY A 118 -13.93 22.33 4.50
C GLY A 118 -14.28 21.32 3.39
N GLU A 119 -15.19 21.70 2.49
CA GLU A 119 -15.57 20.85 1.36
C GLU A 119 -14.42 20.71 0.34
N VAL A 120 -14.00 19.47 0.11
CA VAL A 120 -12.95 19.11 -0.87
C VAL A 120 -13.56 18.20 -1.93
N ASP A 121 -13.23 18.46 -3.19
CA ASP A 121 -13.67 17.63 -4.31
C ASP A 121 -13.20 16.17 -4.15
N SER A 122 -14.06 15.22 -4.51
CA SER A 122 -13.79 13.80 -4.32
C SER A 122 -12.57 13.28 -5.09
N THR A 123 -12.22 13.85 -6.26
CA THR A 123 -11.04 13.41 -7.02
C THR A 123 -9.75 13.91 -6.38
N ILE A 124 -9.78 15.11 -5.79
CA ILE A 124 -8.66 15.64 -4.97
C ILE A 124 -8.45 14.76 -3.75
N LEU A 125 -9.54 14.44 -3.03
CA LEU A 125 -9.50 13.60 -1.85
C LEU A 125 -8.97 12.19 -2.15
N MET A 126 -9.44 11.57 -3.24
CA MET A 126 -9.01 10.24 -3.65
C MET A 126 -7.53 10.21 -4.07
N SER A 127 -7.06 11.22 -4.82
CA SER A 127 -5.65 11.35 -5.18
C SER A 127 -4.77 11.54 -3.94
N LEU A 128 -5.18 12.40 -3.01
CA LEU A 128 -4.47 12.63 -1.75
C LEU A 128 -4.37 11.36 -0.90
N ILE A 129 -5.48 10.67 -0.66
CA ILE A 129 -5.50 9.40 0.09
C ILE A 129 -4.59 8.38 -0.58
N HIS A 130 -4.64 8.28 -1.91
CA HIS A 130 -3.74 7.40 -2.66
C HIS A 130 -2.29 7.75 -2.39
N ASN A 131 -1.90 9.02 -2.57
CA ASN A 131 -0.52 9.50 -2.36
C ASN A 131 0.00 9.16 -0.96
N ILE A 132 -0.81 9.35 0.10
CA ILE A 132 -0.39 9.02 1.47
C ILE A 132 -0.29 7.50 1.67
N GLN A 133 -1.21 6.72 1.10
CA GLN A 133 -1.16 5.25 1.21
C GLN A 133 0.03 4.65 0.46
N THR A 134 0.42 5.25 -0.67
CA THR A 134 1.50 4.79 -1.54
C THR A 134 2.86 5.43 -1.26
N GLU A 135 2.98 6.24 -0.21
CA GLU A 135 4.20 6.98 0.15
C GLU A 135 5.42 6.03 0.30
N LYS A 136 5.20 4.82 0.85
CA LYS A 136 6.26 3.81 0.98
C LYS A 136 6.73 3.28 -0.38
N GLU A 137 5.79 2.99 -1.27
CA GLU A 137 6.08 2.49 -2.63
C GLU A 137 6.75 3.58 -3.48
N GLN A 138 6.32 4.84 -3.34
CA GLN A 138 6.94 6.02 -3.97
C GLN A 138 8.39 6.19 -3.49
N ARG A 139 8.61 6.12 -2.17
CA ARG A 139 9.94 6.17 -1.56
C ARG A 139 10.85 5.07 -2.09
N GLN A 140 10.39 3.84 -2.12
CA GLN A 140 11.15 2.69 -2.62
C GLN A 140 11.53 2.82 -4.09
N TRP A 141 10.64 3.39 -4.90
CA TRP A 141 10.96 3.66 -6.30
C TRP A 141 12.01 4.75 -6.42
N LEU A 142 11.91 5.84 -5.65
CA LEU A 142 12.92 6.90 -5.66
C LEU A 142 14.29 6.43 -5.14
N GLU A 143 14.34 5.50 -4.18
CA GLU A 143 15.59 4.84 -3.75
C GLU A 143 16.29 4.07 -4.87
N GLN A 144 15.55 3.62 -5.89
CA GLN A 144 16.09 2.85 -7.02
C GLN A 144 16.53 3.74 -8.19
N HIS A 145 15.93 4.93 -8.34
CA HIS A 145 16.13 5.81 -9.51
C HIS A 145 16.81 7.13 -9.17
N THR A 146 16.96 7.46 -7.88
CA THR A 146 17.57 8.72 -7.41
C THR A 146 18.56 8.47 -6.27
N SER A 147 19.20 9.53 -5.77
CA SER A 147 20.14 9.40 -4.65
C SER A 147 19.41 9.30 -3.31
N LYS A 148 20.07 8.72 -2.30
CA LYS A 148 19.51 8.62 -0.95
C LYS A 148 19.22 9.99 -0.35
N GLU A 149 20.03 10.99 -0.68
CA GLU A 149 19.84 12.38 -0.24
C GLU A 149 18.50 12.94 -0.72
N VAL A 150 18.13 12.70 -1.99
CA VAL A 150 16.83 13.11 -2.56
C VAL A 150 15.67 12.41 -1.85
N VAL A 151 15.81 11.12 -1.57
CA VAL A 151 14.77 10.35 -0.86
C VAL A 151 14.59 10.85 0.57
N ASP A 152 15.68 11.01 1.32
CA ASP A 152 15.61 11.47 2.70
C ASP A 152 15.04 12.90 2.76
N GLU A 153 15.35 13.76 1.79
CA GLU A 153 14.78 15.10 1.72
C GLU A 153 13.26 15.10 1.50
N LEU A 154 12.76 14.27 0.56
CA LEU A 154 11.35 14.25 0.19
C LEU A 154 10.46 13.55 1.23
N PHE A 155 10.96 12.48 1.87
CA PHE A 155 10.13 11.61 2.73
C PHE A 155 10.48 11.67 4.21
N ASN A 156 11.64 12.22 4.61
CA ASN A 156 12.04 12.31 6.03
C ASN A 156 11.75 13.70 6.62
N LYS A 157 10.62 14.30 6.23
CA LYS A 157 10.14 15.57 6.77
C LYS A 157 9.28 15.34 8.02
N PRO A 158 9.25 16.30 8.97
CA PRO A 158 8.29 16.29 10.07
C PRO A 158 6.85 16.15 9.58
N GLU A 159 6.00 15.54 10.39
CA GLU A 159 4.59 15.31 10.01
C GLU A 159 3.85 16.63 9.75
N GLU A 160 4.21 17.70 10.47
CA GLU A 160 3.64 19.03 10.27
C GLU A 160 3.97 19.62 8.89
N GLU A 161 5.20 19.40 8.39
CA GLU A 161 5.61 19.84 7.05
C GLU A 161 4.90 19.02 5.96
N MET A 162 4.74 17.72 6.20
CA MET A 162 3.99 16.84 5.30
C MET A 162 2.51 17.26 5.22
N ILE A 163 1.89 17.62 6.35
CA ILE A 163 0.51 18.15 6.36
C ILE A 163 0.45 19.49 5.62
N ALA A 164 1.44 20.37 5.77
CA ALA A 164 1.49 21.64 5.04
C ALA A 164 1.57 21.43 3.52
N LEU A 165 2.38 20.45 3.08
CA LEU A 165 2.47 20.01 1.68
C LEU A 165 1.12 19.57 1.13
N ASP A 166 0.37 18.76 1.88
CA ASP A 166 -0.94 18.29 1.44
C ASP A 166 -1.96 19.43 1.34
N LYS A 167 -1.88 20.43 2.22
CA LYS A 167 -2.74 21.63 2.15
C LYS A 167 -2.46 22.40 0.87
N GLU A 168 -1.19 22.63 0.54
CA GLU A 168 -0.83 23.28 -0.71
C GLU A 168 -1.25 22.43 -1.92
N PHE A 169 -1.12 21.10 -1.86
CA PHE A 169 -1.63 20.20 -2.89
C PHE A 169 -3.15 20.35 -3.09
N ILE A 170 -3.95 20.34 -2.02
CA ILE A 170 -5.41 20.54 -2.08
C ILE A 170 -5.72 21.91 -2.70
N HIS A 171 -5.08 22.96 -2.20
CA HIS A 171 -5.33 24.33 -2.63
C HIS A 171 -4.98 24.55 -4.10
N LEU A 172 -3.79 24.11 -4.53
CA LEU A 172 -3.35 24.20 -5.93
C LEU A 172 -4.29 23.39 -6.84
N SER A 173 -4.71 22.20 -6.42
CA SER A 173 -5.64 21.36 -7.20
C SER A 173 -7.03 22.02 -7.33
N LYS A 174 -7.53 22.67 -6.27
CA LYS A 174 -8.77 23.45 -6.33
C LYS A 174 -8.65 24.60 -7.35
N GLU A 175 -7.53 25.30 -7.35
CA GLU A 175 -7.29 26.43 -8.26
C GLU A 175 -7.10 25.98 -9.73
N VAL A 176 -6.40 24.87 -9.97
CA VAL A 176 -6.31 24.27 -11.31
C VAL A 176 -7.70 23.98 -11.86
N LYS A 177 -8.56 23.31 -11.07
CA LYS A 177 -9.95 23.03 -11.48
C LYS A 177 -10.78 24.30 -11.69
N ARG A 178 -10.58 25.33 -10.86
CA ARG A 178 -11.30 26.61 -10.97
C ARG A 178 -10.93 27.39 -12.23
N LEU A 179 -9.64 27.37 -12.60
CA LEU A 179 -9.09 28.18 -13.69
C LEU A 179 -8.98 27.44 -15.02
N ALA A 180 -9.10 26.11 -15.01
CA ALA A 180 -9.08 25.28 -16.20
C ALA A 180 -9.99 25.84 -17.31
N GLY A 181 -9.43 25.95 -18.52
CA GLY A 181 -10.09 26.51 -19.70
C GLY A 181 -9.93 28.03 -19.87
N LYS A 182 -9.38 28.78 -18.91
CA LYS A 182 -8.94 30.17 -19.14
C LYS A 182 -7.70 30.22 -20.05
N PRO A 183 -7.46 31.35 -20.76
CA PRO A 183 -6.23 31.52 -21.54
C PRO A 183 -4.97 31.39 -20.67
N VAL A 184 -3.94 30.68 -21.15
CA VAL A 184 -2.70 30.43 -20.38
C VAL A 184 -1.97 31.69 -19.94
N HIS A 185 -2.09 32.79 -20.69
CA HIS A 185 -1.48 34.08 -20.38
C HIS A 185 -2.30 34.95 -19.41
N ASP A 186 -3.48 34.48 -18.98
CA ASP A 186 -4.34 35.20 -18.03
C ASP A 186 -3.58 35.47 -16.72
N PRO A 187 -3.66 36.69 -16.14
CA PRO A 187 -2.94 37.00 -14.91
C PRO A 187 -3.22 36.04 -13.76
N GLU A 188 -4.47 35.61 -13.54
CA GLU A 188 -4.80 34.66 -12.47
C GLU A 188 -4.16 33.29 -12.71
N VAL A 189 -4.06 32.87 -13.98
CA VAL A 189 -3.43 31.60 -14.37
C VAL A 189 -1.92 31.68 -14.13
N GLN A 190 -1.30 32.80 -14.46
CA GLN A 190 0.13 33.00 -14.25
C GLN A 190 0.49 33.14 -12.76
N GLU A 191 -0.38 33.72 -11.94
CA GLU A 191 -0.24 33.72 -10.47
C GLU A 191 -0.35 32.29 -9.89
N LEU A 192 -1.28 31.47 -10.38
CA LEU A 192 -1.36 30.05 -10.00
C LEU A 192 -0.06 29.32 -10.34
N VAL A 193 0.46 29.48 -11.55
CA VAL A 193 1.70 28.82 -11.98
C VAL A 193 2.89 29.31 -11.17
N GLU A 194 3.00 30.62 -10.89
CA GLU A 194 4.04 31.16 -10.01
C GLU A 194 3.99 30.53 -8.61
N LYS A 195 2.78 30.43 -8.03
CA LYS A 195 2.59 29.77 -6.74
C LYS A 195 3.00 28.30 -6.80
N TYR A 196 2.60 27.57 -7.84
CA TYR A 196 2.99 26.17 -8.05
C TYR A 196 4.51 26.01 -8.12
N MET A 197 5.20 26.85 -8.91
CA MET A 197 6.67 26.81 -9.02
C MET A 197 7.35 27.12 -7.70
N LYS A 198 6.82 28.08 -6.93
CA LYS A 198 7.34 28.41 -5.60
C LYS A 198 7.20 27.24 -4.63
N VAL A 199 6.03 26.62 -4.56
CA VAL A 199 5.81 25.42 -3.73
C VAL A 199 6.76 24.30 -4.17
N ALA A 200 6.86 24.03 -5.47
CA ALA A 200 7.79 23.03 -5.98
C ALA A 200 9.24 23.30 -5.53
N LEU A 201 9.72 24.54 -5.63
CA LEU A 201 11.08 24.92 -5.20
C LEU A 201 11.28 24.95 -3.68
N GLU A 202 10.24 25.23 -2.90
CA GLU A 202 10.31 25.21 -1.43
C GLU A 202 10.45 23.78 -0.89
N PHE A 203 9.89 22.79 -1.59
CA PHE A 203 9.84 21.41 -1.13
C PHE A 203 10.75 20.44 -1.90
N VAL A 204 11.26 20.84 -3.06
CA VAL A 204 12.16 20.08 -3.93
C VAL A 204 13.46 20.86 -4.12
N SER A 205 14.58 20.34 -3.61
CA SER A 205 15.91 20.91 -3.81
C SER A 205 16.34 20.94 -5.27
N GLU A 206 17.40 21.70 -5.55
CA GLU A 206 18.05 21.70 -6.85
C GLU A 206 18.59 20.30 -7.22
N GLU A 207 19.05 19.53 -6.23
CA GLU A 207 19.47 18.14 -6.39
C GLU A 207 18.31 17.23 -6.79
N ALA A 208 17.16 17.34 -6.11
CA ALA A 208 15.97 16.58 -6.45
C ALA A 208 15.41 16.97 -7.82
N ALA A 209 15.37 18.27 -8.15
CA ALA A 209 14.97 18.76 -9.47
C ALA A 209 15.89 18.21 -10.59
N LYS A 210 17.20 18.18 -10.37
CA LYS A 210 18.16 17.57 -11.29
C LYS A 210 17.92 16.06 -11.44
N ALA A 211 17.68 15.35 -10.35
CA ALA A 211 17.38 13.92 -10.39
C ALA A 211 16.14 13.64 -11.24
N PHE A 212 15.07 14.41 -11.07
CA PHE A 212 13.85 14.29 -11.88
C PHE A 212 14.07 14.64 -13.35
N SER A 213 14.90 15.65 -13.65
CA SER A 213 15.24 16.01 -15.03
C SER A 213 16.10 14.96 -15.75
N GLY A 214 16.76 14.07 -15.00
CA GLY A 214 17.57 12.98 -15.53
C GLY A 214 16.79 11.70 -15.84
N LEU A 215 15.49 11.65 -15.50
CA LEU A 215 14.64 10.49 -15.77
C LEU A 215 14.34 10.35 -17.27
N ASP A 216 14.31 9.11 -17.75
CA ASP A 216 13.89 8.82 -19.12
C ASP A 216 12.36 8.82 -19.27
N GLU A 217 11.88 8.69 -20.51
CA GLU A 217 10.43 8.72 -20.82
C GLU A 217 9.64 7.60 -20.11
N THR A 218 10.26 6.43 -19.94
CA THR A 218 9.63 5.28 -19.26
C THR A 218 9.53 5.54 -17.76
N GLU A 219 10.61 6.03 -17.16
CA GLU A 219 10.68 6.38 -15.74
C GLU A 219 9.72 7.52 -15.40
N ILE A 220 9.58 8.51 -16.27
CA ILE A 220 8.58 9.60 -16.13
C ILE A 220 7.17 9.04 -16.12
N GLU A 221 6.85 8.08 -17.00
CA GLU A 221 5.52 7.48 -17.06
C GLU A 221 5.24 6.59 -15.83
N GLU A 222 6.24 5.83 -15.36
CA GLU A 222 6.14 5.10 -14.09
C GLU A 222 5.91 6.04 -12.90
N LEU A 223 6.61 7.17 -12.87
CA LEU A 223 6.46 8.18 -11.84
C LEU A 223 5.04 8.78 -11.85
N LYS A 224 4.52 9.16 -13.03
CA LYS A 224 3.14 9.65 -13.18
C LYS A 224 2.10 8.66 -12.63
N ASN A 225 2.29 7.37 -12.88
CA ASN A 225 1.38 6.33 -12.38
C ASN A 225 1.42 6.17 -10.85
N LYS A 226 2.51 6.59 -10.19
CA LYS A 226 2.66 6.56 -8.73
C LYS A 226 2.16 7.82 -8.04
N PHE A 227 1.98 8.90 -8.80
CA PHE A 227 1.46 10.18 -8.34
C PHE A 227 0.22 10.55 -9.16
N PRO A 228 -0.91 9.86 -8.97
CA PRO A 228 -2.09 10.07 -9.79
C PRO A 228 -2.62 11.50 -9.64
N SER A 229 -2.79 12.18 -10.77
CA SER A 229 -3.36 13.52 -10.80
C SER A 229 -4.83 13.52 -10.31
N PRO A 230 -5.24 14.52 -9.51
CA PRO A 230 -6.65 14.72 -9.17
C PRO A 230 -7.46 15.35 -10.32
N HIS A 231 -6.81 15.67 -11.44
CA HIS A 231 -7.38 16.39 -12.55
C HIS A 231 -7.83 15.46 -13.69
N THR A 232 -8.68 15.99 -14.55
CA THR A 232 -8.97 15.35 -15.84
C THR A 232 -7.77 15.52 -16.78
N LYS A 233 -7.72 14.71 -17.84
CA LYS A 233 -6.67 14.83 -18.87
C LYS A 233 -6.62 16.23 -19.50
N GLU A 234 -7.79 16.85 -19.72
CA GLU A 234 -7.88 18.20 -20.29
C GLU A 234 -7.36 19.27 -19.33
N GLU A 235 -7.65 19.12 -18.03
CA GLU A 235 -7.15 20.00 -16.97
C GLU A 235 -5.61 19.89 -16.83
N ASP A 236 -5.06 18.68 -16.88
CA ASP A 236 -3.60 18.45 -16.84
C ASP A 236 -2.89 19.02 -18.08
N GLU A 237 -3.41 18.77 -19.28
CA GLU A 237 -2.87 19.32 -20.54
C GLU A 237 -2.91 20.86 -20.53
N TRP A 238 -4.01 21.45 -20.05
CA TRP A 238 -4.14 22.89 -19.89
C TRP A 238 -3.11 23.46 -18.91
N PHE A 239 -2.94 22.80 -17.75
CA PHE A 239 -2.01 23.28 -16.72
C PHE A 239 -0.56 23.16 -17.17
N GLN A 240 -0.22 22.08 -17.89
CA GLN A 240 1.10 21.92 -18.49
C GLN A 240 1.41 23.06 -19.48
N GLN A 241 0.48 23.44 -20.35
CA GLN A 241 0.67 24.57 -21.26
C GLN A 241 0.85 25.90 -20.53
N ALA A 242 0.16 26.09 -19.39
CA ALA A 242 0.32 27.27 -18.55
C ALA A 242 1.71 27.33 -17.90
N ILE A 243 2.25 26.20 -17.44
CA ILE A 243 3.62 26.06 -16.93
C ILE A 243 4.63 26.37 -18.03
N GLU A 244 4.49 25.76 -19.21
CA GLU A 244 5.39 25.99 -20.35
C GLU A 244 5.45 27.48 -20.75
N TYR A 245 4.28 28.14 -20.83
CA TYR A 245 4.20 29.57 -21.10
C TYR A 245 4.94 30.39 -20.04
N TYR A 246 4.73 30.10 -18.75
CA TYR A 246 5.41 30.78 -17.65
C TYR A 246 6.93 30.60 -17.72
N MET A 247 7.40 29.38 -18.00
CA MET A 247 8.82 29.06 -18.10
C MET A 247 9.49 29.81 -19.26
N ILE A 248 8.85 29.85 -20.43
CA ILE A 248 9.35 30.62 -21.60
C ILE A 248 9.40 32.12 -21.27
N LYS A 249 8.32 32.66 -20.68
CA LYS A 249 8.22 34.08 -20.33
C LYS A 249 9.30 34.53 -19.34
N ASN A 250 9.70 33.65 -18.41
CA ASN A 250 10.71 33.93 -17.39
C ASN A 250 12.12 33.47 -17.78
N GLY A 251 12.34 33.01 -19.01
CA GLY A 251 13.65 32.57 -19.51
C GLY A 251 14.18 31.29 -18.86
N MET A 252 13.29 30.46 -18.31
CA MET A 252 13.61 29.19 -17.65
C MET A 252 13.54 27.98 -18.61
N HIS A 253 13.08 28.18 -19.84
CA HIS A 253 13.03 27.15 -20.88
C HIS A 253 13.39 27.77 -22.24
N GLU A 254 14.37 27.18 -22.95
CA GLU A 254 14.56 27.48 -24.38
C GLU A 254 13.51 26.66 -25.15
N PRO A 255 12.70 27.29 -26.02
CA PRO A 255 11.74 26.54 -26.82
C PRO A 255 12.50 25.54 -27.69
N ASN A 256 12.07 24.27 -27.70
CA ASN A 256 12.52 23.30 -28.70
C ASN A 256 12.18 23.87 -30.08
N VAL A 257 13.20 24.38 -30.77
CA VAL A 257 13.11 24.81 -32.15
C VAL A 257 13.23 23.55 -33.01
N ASP A 258 12.09 22.98 -33.37
CA ASP A 258 11.94 22.11 -34.55
C ASP A 258 11.18 22.87 -35.65
#